data_AF-A0A9P6RL55-F1
#
_entry.id   AF-A0A9P6RL55-F1
#
_cell.length_a   1.000
_cell.length_b   1.000
_cell.length_c   1.000
_cell.angle_alpha   90.00
_cell.angle_beta   90.00
_cell.angle_gamma   90.00
#
_symmetry.space_group_name_H-M   'P 1'
#
loop_
_entity.id
_entity.type
_entity.pdbx_description
1 polymer ?
#
loop_
_entity_poly.entity_id
_entity_poly.type
_entity_poly.pdbx_seq_one_letter_code
_entity_poly.pdbx_strand_id
1 'polypeptide(L)'
;MVKVLIIGAAGYIGLRVSQQLRQANHIVYGTTRSTANESTLLLNEVIPIIGPVEPESSDSHSILRPSATLPWLEAVKSENIDVVVDLSGTKNGVKTILEPLIRLSKDRQANRQPRIGYIYGSGMWLHGSGDNVASDLVP
;
A
#
# COMPACT_ATOMS: atom_id res chain seq x y z
N MET A 1 2.20 -17.98 -8.49
CA MET A 1 1.14 -17.26 -7.76
C MET A 1 1.82 -16.39 -6.70
N VAL A 2 1.46 -15.10 -6.62
CA VAL A 2 2.08 -14.10 -5.73
C VAL A 2 0.97 -13.47 -4.89
N LYS A 3 1.25 -13.18 -3.62
CA LYS A 3 0.35 -12.45 -2.73
C LYS A 3 0.67 -10.96 -2.79
N VAL A 4 -0.29 -10.17 -3.26
CA VAL A 4 -0.12 -8.74 -3.50
C VAL A 4 -1.05 -7.95 -2.58
N LEU A 5 -0.51 -6.99 -1.86
CA LEU A 5 -1.28 -5.98 -1.15
C LEU A 5 -1.31 -4.68 -1.96
N ILE A 6 -2.49 -4.14 -2.21
CA ILE A 6 -2.66 -2.85 -2.88
C ILE A 6 -3.15 -1.83 -1.86
N ILE A 7 -2.35 -0.81 -1.59
CA ILE A 7 -2.77 0.35 -0.81
C ILE A 7 -3.57 1.27 -1.74
N GLY A 8 -4.78 1.64 -1.36
CA GLY A 8 -5.68 2.42 -2.22
C GLY A 8 -6.43 1.57 -3.26
N ALA A 9 -6.69 0.29 -2.95
CA ALA A 9 -7.31 -0.66 -3.87
C ALA A 9 -8.72 -0.27 -4.34
N ALA A 10 -9.49 0.43 -3.51
CA ALA A 10 -10.82 0.92 -3.90
C ALA A 10 -10.77 2.20 -4.78
N GLY A 11 -9.58 2.75 -5.03
CA GLY A 11 -9.39 3.92 -5.87
C GLY A 11 -9.48 3.62 -7.36
N TYR A 12 -9.56 4.68 -8.18
CA TYR A 12 -9.72 4.58 -9.64
C TYR A 12 -8.65 3.68 -10.30
N ILE A 13 -7.37 3.90 -9.97
CA ILE A 13 -6.26 3.10 -10.51
C ILE A 13 -6.17 1.75 -9.78
N GLY A 14 -6.25 1.77 -8.45
CA GLY A 14 -6.09 0.58 -7.62
C GLY A 14 -7.07 -0.54 -7.95
N LEU A 15 -8.32 -0.21 -8.25
CA LEU A 15 -9.33 -1.23 -8.56
C LEU A 15 -9.01 -1.95 -9.87
N ARG A 16 -8.53 -1.23 -10.88
CA ARG A 16 -8.14 -1.81 -12.17
C ARG A 16 -6.89 -2.66 -12.05
N VAL A 17 -5.89 -2.20 -11.31
CA VAL A 17 -4.70 -3.00 -10.99
C VAL A 17 -5.09 -4.28 -10.26
N SER A 18 -6.02 -4.19 -9.30
CA SER A 18 -6.52 -5.35 -8.56
C SER A 18 -7.17 -6.39 -9.49
N GLN A 19 -8.06 -5.94 -10.38
CA GLN A 19 -8.73 -6.81 -11.36
C GLN A 19 -7.73 -7.53 -12.27
N GLN A 20 -6.73 -6.81 -12.79
CA GLN A 20 -5.72 -7.40 -13.67
C GLN A 20 -4.86 -8.44 -12.94
N LEU A 21 -4.46 -8.17 -11.70
CA LEU A 21 -3.72 -9.13 -10.88
C LEU A 21 -4.55 -10.37 -10.55
N ARG A 22 -5.86 -10.21 -10.29
CA ARG A 22 -6.79 -11.33 -10.11
C ARG A 22 -6.93 -12.17 -11.37
N GLN A 23 -7.09 -11.54 -12.54
CA GLN A 23 -7.12 -12.23 -13.84
C GLN A 23 -5.82 -13.01 -14.12
N ALA A 24 -4.68 -12.49 -13.67
CA ALA A 24 -3.38 -13.17 -13.72
C ALA A 24 -3.18 -14.23 -12.61
N ASN A 25 -4.23 -14.59 -11.87
CA ASN A 25 -4.23 -15.63 -10.83
C ASN A 25 -3.31 -15.32 -9.63
N HIS A 26 -3.20 -14.04 -9.25
CA HIS A 26 -2.58 -13.60 -7.99
C HIS A 26 -3.61 -13.53 -6.86
N ILE A 27 -3.14 -13.67 -5.61
CA ILE A 27 -3.98 -13.40 -4.42
C ILE A 27 -3.85 -11.91 -4.12
N VAL A 28 -4.97 -11.19 -4.13
CA VAL A 28 -4.95 -9.73 -3.98
C VAL A 28 -5.66 -9.34 -2.70
N TYR A 29 -4.94 -8.60 -1.86
CA TYR A 29 -5.44 -7.92 -0.68
C TYR A 29 -5.52 -6.43 -1.00
N GLY A 30 -6.52 -5.73 -0.50
CA GLY A 30 -6.74 -4.32 -0.85
C GLY A 30 -7.19 -3.49 0.34
N THR A 31 -6.53 -2.34 0.56
CA THR A 31 -6.94 -1.44 1.65
C THR A 31 -8.11 -0.55 1.25
N THR A 32 -9.00 -0.30 2.21
CA THR A 32 -10.03 0.74 2.14
C THR A 32 -10.23 1.38 3.51
N ARG A 33 -10.56 2.67 3.52
CA ARG A 33 -10.85 3.43 4.75
C ARG A 33 -12.28 3.25 5.25
N SER A 34 -13.20 2.82 4.38
CA SER A 34 -14.61 2.63 4.74
C SER A 34 -15.12 1.25 4.37
N THR A 35 -16.05 0.76 5.18
CA THR A 35 -16.84 -0.45 4.93
C THR A 35 -17.72 -0.31 3.69
N ALA A 36 -18.07 0.91 3.27
CA ALA A 36 -18.87 1.16 2.07
C ALA A 36 -18.20 0.65 0.78
N ASN A 37 -16.86 0.58 0.74
CA ASN A 37 -16.11 0.06 -0.40
C ASN A 37 -15.74 -1.42 -0.26
N GLU A 38 -16.09 -2.07 0.85
CA GLU A 38 -15.78 -3.48 1.09
C GLU A 38 -16.44 -4.38 0.04
N SER A 39 -17.72 -4.13 -0.25
CA SER A 39 -18.48 -4.85 -1.27
C SER A 39 -17.85 -4.72 -2.65
N THR A 40 -17.39 -3.51 -3.01
CA THR A 40 -16.66 -3.28 -4.28
C THR A 40 -15.40 -4.14 -4.36
N LEU A 41 -14.61 -4.24 -3.29
CA LEU A 41 -13.41 -5.08 -3.28
C LEU A 41 -13.76 -6.57 -3.41
N LEU A 42 -14.72 -7.05 -2.61
CA LEU A 42 -15.16 -8.44 -2.64
C LEU A 42 -15.73 -8.87 -4.01
N LEU A 43 -16.54 -8.01 -4.65
CA LEU A 43 -17.08 -8.25 -6.00
C LEU A 43 -15.99 -8.39 -7.07
N ASN A 44 -14.79 -7.85 -6.79
CA ASN A 44 -13.63 -7.95 -7.67
C ASN A 44 -12.61 -8.97 -7.18
N GLU A 45 -13.02 -9.89 -6.29
CA GLU A 45 -12.20 -10.95 -5.69
C GLU A 45 -10.96 -10.41 -4.94
N VAL A 46 -11.06 -9.20 -4.41
CA VAL A 46 -10.01 -8.59 -3.58
C VAL A 46 -10.37 -8.81 -2.11
N ILE A 47 -9.43 -9.35 -1.35
CA ILE A 47 -9.59 -9.56 0.11
C ILE A 47 -9.48 -8.19 0.79
N PRO A 48 -10.57 -7.66 1.37
CA PRO A 48 -10.58 -6.30 1.91
C PRO A 48 -9.80 -6.23 3.22
N ILE A 49 -8.99 -5.19 3.36
CA ILE A 49 -8.37 -4.78 4.63
C ILE A 49 -8.93 -3.42 4.98
N ILE A 50 -9.83 -3.40 5.94
CA ILE A 50 -10.52 -2.19 6.38
C ILE A 50 -9.71 -1.54 7.49
N GLY A 51 -9.38 -0.27 7.30
CA GLY A 51 -8.70 0.52 8.31
C GLY A 51 -7.89 1.66 7.71
N PRO A 52 -7.35 2.52 8.57
CA PRO A 52 -6.52 3.61 8.10
C PRO A 52 -5.15 3.07 7.65
N VAL A 53 -4.54 3.77 6.70
CA VAL A 53 -3.19 3.46 6.22
C VAL A 53 -2.13 4.15 7.08
N GLU A 54 -2.51 5.22 7.76
CA GLU A 54 -1.70 5.93 8.73
C GLU A 54 -2.36 5.83 10.10
N PRO A 55 -1.60 5.95 11.20
CA PRO A 55 -2.20 6.00 12.52
C PRO A 55 -3.14 7.20 12.61
N GLU A 56 -4.32 7.03 13.22
CA GLU A 56 -5.17 8.18 13.54
C GLU A 56 -4.47 9.03 14.61
N SER A 57 -3.83 10.13 14.20
CA SER A 57 -3.35 11.12 15.14
C SER A 57 -4.52 12.03 15.54
N SER A 58 -5.05 11.84 16.73
CA SER A 58 -5.58 12.97 17.49
C SER A 58 -4.37 13.80 17.90
N ASP A 59 -4.19 14.95 17.28
CA ASP A 59 -3.14 15.96 17.53
C ASP A 59 -1.73 15.65 16.97
N SER A 60 -1.24 16.59 16.17
CA SER A 60 0.04 16.58 15.42
C SER A 60 1.32 16.55 16.29
N HIS A 61 1.24 16.17 17.56
CA HIS A 61 2.36 16.07 18.50
C HIS A 61 2.33 14.81 19.39
N SER A 62 1.39 13.88 19.18
CA SER A 62 1.33 12.66 19.97
C SER A 62 2.25 11.58 19.39
N ILE A 63 3.34 11.28 20.11
CA ILE A 63 4.14 10.08 19.87
C ILE A 63 3.18 8.88 19.97
N LEU A 64 3.06 8.16 18.86
CA LEU A 64 2.30 6.93 18.69
C LEU A 64 2.35 6.07 19.96
N ARG A 65 1.18 5.67 20.48
CA ARG A 65 1.12 4.51 21.35
C ARG A 65 1.66 3.32 20.54
N PRO A 66 2.76 2.66 20.95
CA PRO A 66 3.45 1.64 20.15
C PRO A 66 2.66 0.34 19.85
N SER A 67 1.36 0.28 20.19
CA SER A 67 0.60 -0.97 20.32
C SER A 67 -0.53 -1.13 19.28
N ALA A 68 -0.96 -0.06 18.60
CA ALA A 68 -1.96 -0.21 17.53
C ALA A 68 -1.25 -0.51 16.21
N THR A 69 -1.05 -1.77 15.87
CA THR A 69 -0.55 -2.08 14.53
C THR A 69 -1.63 -1.80 13.49
N LEU A 70 -1.25 -1.12 12.41
CA LEU A 70 -2.11 -0.85 11.27
C LEU A 70 -2.56 -2.17 10.63
N PRO A 71 -3.87 -2.36 10.33
CA PRO A 71 -4.39 -3.62 9.81
C PRO A 71 -3.67 -4.12 8.56
N TRP A 72 -3.27 -3.21 7.68
CA TRP A 72 -2.52 -3.55 6.47
C TRP A 72 -1.12 -4.08 6.79
N LEU A 73 -0.45 -3.55 7.81
CA LEU A 73 0.90 -3.96 8.18
C LEU A 73 0.88 -5.33 8.86
N GLU A 74 -0.14 -5.62 9.68
CA GLU A 74 -0.36 -6.97 10.22
C GLU A 74 -0.67 -7.96 9.11
N ALA A 75 -1.51 -7.61 8.13
CA ALA A 75 -1.76 -8.48 6.98
C ALA A 75 -0.48 -8.81 6.19
N VAL A 76 0.44 -7.85 6.01
CA VAL A 76 1.74 -8.13 5.37
C VAL A 76 2.52 -9.22 6.12
N LYS A 77 2.44 -9.23 7.46
CA LYS A 77 3.08 -10.25 8.30
C LYS A 77 2.31 -11.57 8.28
N SER A 78 1.05 -11.58 8.68
CA SER A 78 0.25 -12.79 8.88
C SER A 78 0.04 -13.56 7.57
N GLU A 79 -0.17 -12.84 6.48
CA GLU A 79 -0.47 -13.44 5.18
C GLU A 79 0.78 -13.75 4.36
N ASN A 80 1.98 -13.37 4.84
CA ASN A 80 3.22 -13.45 4.08
C ASN A 80 3.10 -12.78 2.70
N ILE A 81 2.64 -11.53 2.67
CA ILE A 81 2.52 -10.75 1.43
C ILE A 81 3.90 -10.61 0.77
N ASP A 82 3.98 -10.86 -0.54
CA ASP A 82 5.21 -10.82 -1.31
C ASP A 82 5.51 -9.41 -1.84
N VAL A 83 4.46 -8.72 -2.31
CA VAL A 83 4.58 -7.41 -2.96
C VAL A 83 3.52 -6.46 -2.40
N VAL A 84 3.94 -5.22 -2.10
CA VAL A 84 3.05 -4.11 -1.78
C VAL A 84 3.07 -3.11 -2.93
N VAL A 85 1.89 -2.79 -3.46
CA VAL A 85 1.68 -1.76 -4.47
C VAL A 85 1.04 -0.56 -3.79
N ASP A 86 1.78 0.53 -3.70
CA ASP A 86 1.34 1.77 -3.10
C ASP A 86 0.74 2.69 -4.16
N LEU A 87 -0.58 2.78 -4.13
CA LEU A 87 -1.38 3.71 -4.94
C LEU A 87 -2.15 4.65 -4.03
N SER A 88 -1.65 4.89 -2.81
CA SER A 88 -2.21 5.92 -1.95
C SER A 88 -1.92 7.30 -2.54
N GLY A 89 -2.94 8.16 -2.56
CA GLY A 89 -2.77 9.52 -3.07
C GLY A 89 -1.80 10.34 -2.21
N THR A 90 -1.36 11.48 -2.73
CA THR A 90 -0.32 12.38 -2.19
C THR A 90 -0.54 12.90 -0.76
N LYS A 91 -1.72 12.69 -0.17
CA LYS A 91 -2.01 13.09 1.21
C LYS A 91 -1.31 12.23 2.25
N ASN A 92 -1.05 10.96 1.91
CA ASN A 92 -0.31 10.06 2.78
C ASN A 92 1.16 10.15 2.40
N GLY A 93 2.02 10.45 3.37
CA GLY A 93 3.45 10.54 3.09
C GLY A 93 3.98 9.16 2.70
N VAL A 94 4.74 9.06 1.61
CA VAL A 94 5.41 7.80 1.18
C VAL A 94 6.16 7.14 2.35
N LYS A 95 6.72 7.96 3.25
CA LYS A 95 7.39 7.52 4.47
C LYS A 95 6.49 6.68 5.39
N THR A 96 5.21 7.01 5.51
CA THR A 96 4.28 6.33 6.41
C THR A 96 4.08 4.86 6.05
N ILE A 97 4.20 4.51 4.77
CA ILE A 97 4.07 3.14 4.27
C ILE A 97 5.44 2.49 4.12
N LEU A 98 6.40 3.20 3.53
CA LEU A 98 7.70 2.64 3.18
C LEU A 98 8.57 2.32 4.41
N GLU A 99 8.57 3.18 5.44
CA GLU A 99 9.42 2.96 6.62
C GLU A 99 9.05 1.68 7.40
N PRO A 100 7.77 1.42 7.72
CA PRO A 100 7.38 0.14 8.33
C PRO A 100 7.72 -1.08 7.47
N LEU A 101 7.56 -0.98 6.15
CA LEU A 101 7.90 -2.06 5.22
C LEU A 101 9.41 -2.34 5.17
N ILE A 102 10.25 -1.31 5.24
CA ILE A 102 11.71 -1.48 5.34
C ILE A 102 12.07 -2.23 6.62
N ARG A 103 11.46 -1.86 7.76
CA ARG A 103 11.70 -2.57 9.04
C ARG A 103 11.30 -4.03 8.93
N LEU A 104 10.09 -4.30 8.45
CA LEU A 104 9.61 -5.66 8.28
C LEU A 104 10.46 -6.46 7.28
N SER A 105 10.91 -5.85 6.18
CA SER A 105 11.76 -6.52 5.21
C SER A 105 13.16 -6.80 5.76
N LYS A 106 13.68 -6.01 6.70
CA LYS A 106 14.93 -6.31 7.43
C LYS A 106 14.74 -7.50 8.35
N ASP A 107 13.62 -7.56 9.06
CA ASP A 107 13.28 -8.72 9.92
C ASP A 107 13.14 -10.00 9.10
N ARG A 108 12.50 -9.94 7.92
CA ARG A 108 12.44 -11.07 6.98
C ARG A 108 13.84 -11.52 6.57
N GLN A 109 14.73 -10.59 6.20
CA GLN A 109 16.10 -10.92 5.81
C GLN A 109 16.90 -11.57 6.95
N ALA A 110 16.79 -11.05 8.17
CA ALA A 110 17.44 -11.64 9.35
C ALA A 110 16.99 -13.10 9.58
N ASN A 111 15.74 -13.41 9.24
CA ASN A 111 15.15 -14.74 9.31
C ASN A 111 15.27 -15.56 8.00
N ARG A 112 16.13 -15.15 7.06
CA ARG A 112 16.34 -15.79 5.75
C ARG A 112 15.08 -15.93 4.90
N GLN A 113 14.10 -15.05 5.09
CA GLN A 113 12.90 -14.96 4.29
C GLN A 113 13.10 -13.95 3.12
N PRO A 114 12.37 -14.12 2.01
CA PRO A 114 12.40 -13.17 0.89
C PRO A 114 12.05 -11.73 1.31
N ARG A 115 12.65 -10.76 0.61
CA ARG A 115 12.31 -9.34 0.77
C ARG A 115 10.90 -9.06 0.29
N ILE A 116 10.33 -7.98 0.80
CA ILE A 116 9.03 -7.48 0.33
C ILE A 116 9.31 -6.62 -0.92
N GLY A 117 8.68 -6.96 -2.04
CA GLY A 117 8.66 -6.08 -3.21
C GLY A 117 7.81 -4.84 -2.92
N TYR A 118 8.28 -3.67 -3.34
CA TYR A 118 7.54 -2.41 -3.19
C TYR A 118 7.45 -1.72 -4.54
N ILE A 119 6.22 -1.48 -5.00
CA ILE A 119 5.91 -0.74 -6.22
C ILE A 119 5.21 0.54 -5.78
N TYR A 120 5.77 1.68 -6.12
CA TYR A 120 5.20 2.99 -5.78
C TYR A 120 4.62 3.63 -7.05
N GLY A 121 3.33 3.92 -7.03
CA GLY A 121 2.67 4.72 -8.05
C GLY A 121 2.63 6.17 -7.64
N SER A 122 3.24 7.04 -8.45
CA SER A 122 3.21 8.49 -8.24
C SER A 122 2.73 9.25 -9.48
N GLY A 123 2.94 10.55 -9.50
CA GLY A 123 2.66 11.42 -10.65
C GLY A 123 3.83 12.33 -10.97
N MET A 124 3.76 12.98 -12.13
CA MET A 124 4.82 13.88 -12.64
C MET A 124 5.11 15.07 -11.72
N TRP A 125 4.19 15.41 -10.82
CA TRP A 125 4.38 16.46 -9.80
C TRP A 125 5.54 16.17 -8.83
N LEU A 126 6.11 14.97 -8.79
CA LEU A 126 7.37 14.70 -8.08
C LEU A 126 8.53 15.56 -8.60
N HIS A 127 8.49 15.98 -9.86
CA HIS A 127 9.48 16.88 -10.45
C HIS A 127 9.21 18.37 -10.18
N GLY A 128 8.19 18.69 -9.38
CA GLY A 128 7.77 20.06 -9.08
C GLY A 128 6.63 20.54 -9.98
N SER A 129 6.40 21.85 -9.98
CA SER A 129 5.33 22.50 -10.74
C SER A 129 5.93 23.48 -11.75
N GLY A 130 5.76 23.18 -13.03
CA GLY A 130 6.18 24.03 -14.14
C GLY A 130 5.50 23.60 -15.43
N ASP A 131 5.55 24.46 -16.45
CA ASP A 131 4.89 24.22 -17.74
C ASP A 131 5.73 23.31 -18.66
N ASN A 132 6.97 23.02 -18.27
CA ASN A 132 7.86 22.13 -19.01
C ASN A 132 7.48 20.67 -18.78
N VAL A 133 7.55 19.86 -19.84
CA VAL A 133 7.42 18.41 -19.73
C VAL A 133 8.55 17.88 -18.86
N ALA A 134 8.19 17.33 -17.71
CA ALA A 134 9.13 16.61 -16.85
C ALA A 134 9.23 15.14 -17.27
N SER A 135 10.41 14.55 -17.12
CA SER A 135 10.63 13.13 -17.37
C SER A 135 11.72 12.61 -16.44
N ASP A 136 11.54 11.42 -15.87
CA ASP A 136 12.61 10.73 -15.13
C ASP A 136 13.84 10.41 -15.99
N LEU A 137 13.72 10.50 -17.32
CA LEU A 137 14.81 10.26 -18.26
C LEU A 137 15.60 11.53 -18.63
N VAL A 138 15.13 12.71 -18.19
CA VAL A 138 15.74 13.99 -18.52
C VAL A 138 16.02 14.76 -17.22
N PRO A 139 17.30 15.04 -16.89
CA PRO A 139 17.68 15.75 -15.66
C PRO A 139 17.02 17.12 -15.47
#